data_AF-A0A923WZ02-F1
#
_entry.id   AF-A0A923WZ02-F1
#
_cell.length_a   1.000
_cell.length_b   1.000
_cell.length_c   1.000
_cell.angle_alpha   90.00
_cell.angle_beta   90.00
_cell.angle_gamma   90.00
#
_symmetry.space_group_name_H-M   'P 1'
#
loop_
_entity.id
_entity.type
_entity.pdbx_description
1 polymer ?
#
loop_
_entity_poly.entity_id
_entity_poly.type
_entity_poly.pdbx_seq_one_letter_code
_entity_poly.pdbx_strand_id
1 'polypeptide(L)'
;QIKVAPRIGHADDVWKNKFGHADHRGGGRSSGRETLCRVIAGSFAQMIFQSLNLKTEVHAFAEQIGPHKLTEATVLPENIKLFLSEAKIQGESHGGIVRCRIQKAPQNLGQPIFHKLKSDLASAMMGLGAVEGFEFGAGFTAVNMKGSDFHSKADSENYGGILGGISTGEEIIFRIAFKPTSSITDVAKKGRHDPCIVPRALPVVEAMAWCVLADHLLWIRTDQ
;
A
#
# COMPACT_ATOMS: atom_id res chain seq x y z
N GLN A 1 27.57 13.18 -12.97
CA GLN A 1 27.67 11.94 -13.77
C GLN A 1 26.36 11.14 -13.86
N ILE A 2 25.29 11.42 -13.09
CA ILE A 2 23.95 10.79 -13.22
C ILE A 2 23.08 11.52 -14.28
N LYS A 3 23.65 11.84 -15.45
CA LYS A 3 22.96 12.68 -16.46
C LYS A 3 22.63 11.93 -17.75
N VAL A 4 23.15 10.72 -17.93
CA VAL A 4 23.22 10.09 -19.26
C VAL A 4 22.53 8.72 -19.33
N ALA A 5 22.36 8.01 -18.20
CA ALA A 5 21.75 6.69 -18.19
C ALA A 5 20.44 6.68 -17.36
N PRO A 6 19.35 6.08 -17.89
CA PRO A 6 18.12 5.84 -17.15
C PRO A 6 18.35 4.80 -16.05
N ARG A 7 17.64 4.94 -14.93
CA ARG A 7 17.71 3.96 -13.84
C ARG A 7 16.77 2.80 -14.13
N ILE A 8 17.29 1.58 -14.15
CA ILE A 8 16.49 0.36 -14.27
C ILE A 8 15.44 0.36 -13.14
N GLY A 9 14.19 0.01 -13.48
CA GLY A 9 13.06 -0.03 -12.53
C GLY A 9 12.48 1.33 -12.13
N HIS A 10 13.05 2.45 -12.60
CA HIS A 10 12.44 3.78 -12.49
C HIS A 10 11.69 4.16 -13.76
N ALA A 11 10.86 5.20 -13.66
CA ALA A 11 10.05 5.71 -14.76
C ALA A 11 10.84 6.55 -15.79
N ASP A 12 12.16 6.69 -15.68
CA ASP A 12 12.95 7.69 -16.43
C ASP A 12 12.74 7.59 -17.96
N ASP A 13 12.91 6.39 -18.53
CA ASP A 13 12.75 6.15 -19.97
C ASP A 13 11.32 6.27 -20.45
N VAL A 14 10.39 5.62 -19.75
CA VAL A 14 8.96 5.65 -20.11
C VAL A 14 8.37 7.06 -19.98
N TRP A 15 8.87 7.85 -19.03
CA TRP A 15 8.48 9.24 -18.86
C TRP A 15 9.02 10.10 -20.01
N LYS A 16 10.29 9.94 -20.37
CA LYS A 16 10.89 10.64 -21.53
C LYS A 16 10.16 10.30 -22.82
N ASN A 17 9.85 9.02 -23.05
CA ASN A 17 9.16 8.58 -24.26
C ASN A 17 7.72 9.11 -24.33
N LYS A 18 7.02 9.18 -23.19
CA LYS A 18 5.63 9.66 -23.15
C LYS A 18 5.50 11.19 -23.21
N PHE A 19 6.39 11.92 -22.55
CA PHE A 19 6.25 13.37 -22.34
C PHE A 19 7.34 14.21 -23.03
N GLY A 20 8.28 13.58 -23.75
CA GLY A 20 9.35 14.26 -24.49
C GLY A 20 10.49 14.81 -23.64
N HIS A 21 10.42 14.70 -22.30
CA HIS A 21 11.47 15.15 -21.39
C HIS A 21 11.56 14.22 -20.17
N ALA A 22 12.70 14.21 -19.47
CA ALA A 22 12.84 13.59 -18.15
C ALA A 22 13.80 14.43 -17.30
N ASP A 23 13.42 14.74 -16.06
CA ASP A 23 14.30 15.44 -15.14
C ASP A 23 15.14 14.43 -14.35
N HIS A 24 16.40 14.30 -14.76
CA HIS A 24 17.43 13.47 -14.11
C HIS A 24 17.64 13.80 -12.61
N ARG A 25 17.23 14.99 -12.13
CA ARG A 25 17.30 15.35 -10.70
C ARG A 25 16.29 14.59 -9.86
N GLY A 26 15.34 13.90 -10.50
CA GLY A 26 14.15 13.36 -9.86
C GLY A 26 13.15 14.48 -9.57
N GLY A 27 11.89 14.25 -9.94
CA GLY A 27 10.82 15.23 -9.79
C GLY A 27 9.53 14.74 -10.42
N GLY A 28 8.39 15.23 -9.92
CA GLY A 28 7.06 14.83 -10.40
C GLY A 28 6.50 13.57 -9.71
N ARG A 29 5.48 12.96 -10.33
CA ARG A 29 4.73 11.78 -9.80
C ARG A 29 5.60 10.53 -9.57
N SER A 30 6.83 10.50 -10.10
CA SER A 30 7.78 9.40 -9.88
C SER A 30 8.62 9.53 -8.59
N SER A 31 8.49 10.67 -7.88
CA SER A 31 9.24 10.93 -6.65
C SER A 31 8.47 10.47 -5.41
N GLY A 32 9.19 9.86 -4.46
CA GLY A 32 8.66 9.64 -3.11
C GLY A 32 8.26 10.91 -2.36
N ARG A 33 8.57 12.12 -2.87
CA ARG A 33 8.07 13.38 -2.29
C ARG A 33 6.55 13.53 -2.41
N GLU A 34 5.94 12.94 -3.43
CA GLU A 34 4.50 13.02 -3.65
C GLU A 34 3.71 12.33 -2.53
N THR A 35 4.28 11.31 -1.88
CA THR A 35 3.60 10.60 -0.79
C THR A 35 3.39 11.45 0.45
N LEU A 36 4.16 12.53 0.63
CA LEU A 36 3.91 13.52 1.68
C LEU A 36 2.51 14.16 1.53
N CYS A 37 2.15 14.53 0.30
CA CYS A 37 0.83 15.09 0.02
C CYS A 37 -0.29 14.08 0.31
N ARG A 38 -0.06 12.80 0.01
CA ARG A 38 -0.99 11.71 0.34
C ARG A 38 -1.19 11.57 1.85
N VAL A 39 -0.11 11.59 2.63
CA VAL A 39 -0.18 11.52 4.10
C VAL A 39 -0.97 12.69 4.66
N ILE A 40 -0.71 13.91 4.18
CA ILE A 40 -1.47 15.11 4.59
C ILE A 40 -2.96 14.95 4.25
N ALA A 41 -3.29 14.50 3.04
CA ALA A 41 -4.69 14.26 2.63
C ALA A 41 -5.36 13.19 3.50
N GLY A 42 -4.65 12.10 3.83
CA GLY A 42 -5.12 11.06 4.74
C GLY A 42 -5.43 11.58 6.14
N SER A 43 -4.63 12.52 6.67
CA SER A 43 -4.93 13.17 7.95
C SER A 43 -6.24 13.96 7.91
N PHE A 44 -6.52 14.70 6.83
CA PHE A 44 -7.81 15.37 6.67
C PHE A 44 -8.96 14.38 6.54
N ALA A 45 -8.78 13.29 5.79
CA ALA A 45 -9.78 12.23 5.68
C ALA A 45 -10.09 11.59 7.04
N GLN A 46 -9.07 11.33 7.87
CA GLN A 46 -9.24 10.86 9.24
C GLN A 46 -10.00 11.88 10.11
N MET A 47 -9.71 13.18 9.97
CA MET A 47 -10.44 14.24 10.69
C MET A 47 -11.93 14.27 10.34
N ILE A 48 -12.32 13.98 9.09
CA ILE A 48 -13.74 13.84 8.71
C ILE A 48 -14.41 12.75 9.52
N PHE A 49 -13.79 11.56 9.62
CA PHE A 49 -14.33 10.45 10.43
C PHE A 49 -14.48 10.84 11.90
N GLN A 50 -13.46 11.50 12.47
CA GLN A 50 -13.49 11.98 13.84
C GLN A 50 -14.61 13.00 14.09
N SER A 51 -14.81 13.94 13.15
CA SER A 51 -15.87 14.95 13.23
C SER A 51 -17.29 14.36 13.24
N LEU A 52 -17.45 13.17 12.66
CA LEU A 52 -18.70 12.40 12.61
C LEU A 52 -18.82 11.40 13.78
N ASN A 53 -17.90 11.45 14.75
CA ASN A 53 -17.82 10.52 15.88
C ASN A 53 -17.65 9.04 15.48
N LEU A 54 -17.20 8.77 14.25
CA LEU A 54 -16.90 7.41 13.81
C LEU A 54 -15.64 6.92 14.53
N LYS A 55 -15.69 5.66 14.97
CA LYS A 55 -14.60 5.00 15.71
C LYS A 55 -13.70 4.16 14.83
N THR A 56 -13.74 4.39 13.52
CA THR A 56 -12.93 3.64 12.55
C THR A 56 -11.45 3.82 12.86
N GLU A 57 -10.70 2.75 12.73
CA GLU A 57 -9.24 2.74 12.95
C GLU A 57 -8.58 2.06 11.76
N VAL A 58 -7.53 2.68 11.21
CA VAL A 58 -6.76 2.15 10.09
C VAL A 58 -5.33 1.94 10.56
N HIS A 59 -4.84 0.71 10.49
CA HIS A 59 -3.51 0.33 10.95
C HIS A 59 -2.80 -0.48 9.88
N ALA A 60 -1.62 -0.03 9.46
CA ALA A 60 -0.74 -0.75 8.54
C ALA A 60 0.56 -1.17 9.23
N PHE A 61 1.00 -2.39 8.92
CA PHE A 61 2.23 -2.95 9.47
C PHE A 61 2.96 -3.81 8.45
N ALA A 62 4.26 -3.99 8.66
CA ALA A 62 5.05 -4.91 7.88
C ALA A 62 4.69 -6.35 8.28
N GLU A 63 4.22 -7.15 7.32
CA GLU A 63 3.97 -8.59 7.47
C GLU A 63 5.17 -9.41 6.98
N GLN A 64 5.95 -8.87 6.02
CA GLN A 64 7.16 -9.52 5.52
C GLN A 64 8.17 -8.48 5.02
N ILE A 65 9.46 -8.72 5.25
CA ILE A 65 10.57 -7.99 4.62
C ILE A 65 11.57 -9.01 4.08
N GLY A 66 11.81 -8.98 2.77
CA GLY A 66 12.64 -9.99 2.10
C GLY A 66 12.19 -11.41 2.47
N PRO A 67 13.08 -12.29 2.96
CA PRO A 67 12.74 -13.64 3.39
C PRO A 67 12.12 -13.73 4.80
N HIS A 68 12.03 -12.63 5.55
CA HIS A 68 11.62 -12.64 6.95
C HIS A 68 10.14 -12.26 7.12
N LYS A 69 9.34 -13.19 7.64
CA LYS A 69 7.97 -12.91 8.11
C LYS A 69 8.00 -12.21 9.47
N LEU A 70 7.05 -11.33 9.70
CA LEU A 70 6.96 -10.46 10.87
C LEU A 70 5.57 -10.58 11.51
N THR A 71 5.53 -10.49 12.83
CA THR A 71 4.27 -10.41 13.59
C THR A 71 3.89 -8.94 13.73
N GLU A 72 3.15 -8.43 12.75
CA GLU A 72 2.52 -7.10 12.78
C GLU A 72 3.44 -5.94 13.19
N ALA A 73 4.61 -5.84 12.53
CA ALA A 73 5.63 -4.89 12.93
C ALA A 73 5.39 -3.48 12.35
N THR A 74 5.08 -2.52 13.21
CA THR A 74 5.16 -1.08 12.91
C THR A 74 6.57 -0.53 13.19
N VAL A 75 7.25 -1.11 14.17
CA VAL A 75 8.67 -0.90 14.46
C VAL A 75 9.44 -2.16 14.10
N LEU A 76 10.47 -2.03 13.27
CA LEU A 76 11.26 -3.19 12.84
C LEU A 76 12.03 -3.81 14.02
N PRO A 77 11.99 -5.14 14.18
CA PRO A 77 12.87 -5.85 15.11
C PRO A 77 14.35 -5.62 14.80
N GLU A 78 15.22 -5.70 15.82
CA GLU A 78 16.67 -5.43 15.66
C GLU A 78 17.34 -6.36 14.65
N ASN A 79 16.98 -7.65 14.60
CA ASN A 79 17.52 -8.58 13.61
C ASN A 79 17.18 -8.16 12.16
N ILE A 80 16.02 -7.53 11.94
CA ILE A 80 15.61 -7.03 10.63
C ILE A 80 16.34 -5.73 10.30
N LYS A 81 16.57 -4.85 11.29
CA LYS A 81 17.39 -3.65 11.11
C LYS A 81 18.83 -4.00 10.73
N LEU A 82 19.41 -5.02 11.37
CA LEU A 82 20.75 -5.53 11.05
C LEU A 82 20.79 -6.09 9.62
N PHE A 83 19.85 -6.97 9.27
CA PHE A 83 19.70 -7.51 7.92
C PHE A 83 19.61 -6.41 6.85
N LEU A 84 18.79 -5.38 7.05
CA LEU A 84 18.67 -4.26 6.12
C LEU A 84 19.93 -3.38 6.08
N SER A 85 20.67 -3.29 7.19
CA SER A 85 21.92 -2.56 7.26
C SER A 85 23.02 -3.29 6.47
N GLU A 86 23.08 -4.62 6.56
CA GLU A 86 23.97 -5.46 5.77
C GLU A 86 23.65 -5.37 4.28
N ALA A 87 22.37 -5.48 3.89
CA ALA A 87 21.94 -5.29 2.51
C ALA A 87 22.39 -3.91 1.97
N LYS A 88 22.24 -2.86 2.77
CA LYS A 88 22.69 -1.51 2.40
C LYS A 88 24.20 -1.44 2.17
N ILE A 89 25.01 -2.09 3.01
CA ILE A 89 26.47 -2.16 2.85
C ILE A 89 26.85 -2.91 1.57
N GLN A 90 26.13 -3.98 1.26
CA GLN A 90 26.33 -4.80 0.06
C GLN A 90 25.81 -4.13 -1.22
N GLY A 91 25.03 -3.04 -1.11
CA GLY A 91 24.39 -2.39 -2.25
C GLY A 91 23.17 -3.16 -2.78
N GLU A 92 22.58 -3.99 -1.93
CA GLU A 92 21.39 -4.78 -2.16
C GLU A 92 20.14 -4.13 -1.56
N SER A 93 18.96 -4.59 -2.00
CA SER A 93 17.68 -4.16 -1.44
C SER A 93 16.66 -5.29 -1.43
N HIS A 94 15.65 -5.14 -0.58
CA HIS A 94 14.58 -6.11 -0.43
C HIS A 94 13.21 -5.43 -0.51
N GLY A 95 12.28 -6.14 -1.14
CA GLY A 95 10.86 -5.83 -1.10
C GLY A 95 10.22 -6.29 0.21
N GLY A 96 8.90 -6.31 0.24
CA GLY A 96 8.16 -6.84 1.37
C GLY A 96 6.65 -6.71 1.19
N ILE A 97 5.93 -7.18 2.21
CA ILE A 97 4.48 -7.16 2.26
C ILE A 97 4.05 -6.25 3.41
N VAL A 98 3.18 -5.30 3.10
CA VAL A 98 2.42 -4.53 4.09
C VAL A 98 1.05 -5.15 4.21
N ARG A 99 0.59 -5.39 5.43
CA ARG A 99 -0.82 -5.69 5.71
C ARG A 99 -1.46 -4.48 6.36
N CYS A 100 -2.67 -4.16 5.93
CA CYS A 100 -3.48 -3.09 6.50
C CYS A 100 -4.79 -3.69 7.03
N ARG A 101 -5.20 -3.21 8.20
CA ARG A 101 -6.48 -3.54 8.84
C ARG A 101 -7.28 -2.26 9.05
N ILE A 102 -8.57 -2.32 8.75
CA ILE A 102 -9.52 -1.24 9.03
C ILE A 102 -10.57 -1.81 9.96
N GLN A 103 -10.50 -1.40 11.22
CA GLN A 103 -11.42 -1.81 12.27
C GLN A 103 -12.57 -0.83 12.36
N LYS A 104 -13.76 -1.35 12.73
CA LYS A 104 -14.98 -0.55 12.89
C LYS A 104 -15.24 0.31 11.63
N ALA A 105 -15.03 -0.30 10.46
CA ALA A 105 -15.37 0.32 9.19
C ALA A 105 -16.88 0.54 9.14
N PRO A 106 -17.38 1.69 8.64
CA PRO A 106 -18.80 1.85 8.40
C PRO A 106 -19.31 0.75 7.46
N GLN A 107 -20.52 0.26 7.72
CA GLN A 107 -21.20 -0.66 6.82
C GLN A 107 -21.64 0.09 5.56
N ASN A 108 -21.84 -0.67 4.48
CA ASN A 108 -22.42 -0.19 3.23
C ASN A 108 -21.57 0.82 2.44
N LEU A 109 -20.27 0.89 2.68
CA LEU A 109 -19.34 1.65 1.84
C LEU A 109 -19.03 0.87 0.56
N GLY A 110 -19.14 1.51 -0.60
CA GLY A 110 -18.89 0.90 -1.91
C GLY A 110 -20.09 0.93 -2.83
N GLN A 111 -19.84 0.91 -4.13
CA GLN A 111 -20.84 0.94 -5.20
C GLN A 111 -20.86 -0.39 -5.99
N PRO A 112 -22.00 -0.78 -6.58
CA PRO A 112 -22.21 -2.14 -7.07
C PRO A 112 -21.42 -2.53 -8.33
N ILE A 113 -20.95 -1.57 -9.13
CA ILE A 113 -20.35 -1.86 -10.46
C ILE A 113 -18.95 -1.27 -10.60
N PHE A 114 -18.83 0.06 -10.76
CA PHE A 114 -17.57 0.71 -11.15
C PHE A 114 -16.74 1.24 -9.97
N HIS A 115 -17.39 1.47 -8.82
CA HIS A 115 -16.75 2.01 -7.62
C HIS A 115 -16.92 1.05 -6.45
N LYS A 116 -16.60 -0.23 -6.69
CA LYS A 116 -16.54 -1.22 -5.61
C LYS A 116 -15.44 -0.80 -4.64
N LEU A 117 -15.70 -0.84 -3.34
CA LEU A 117 -14.73 -0.42 -2.32
C LEU A 117 -13.38 -1.14 -2.48
N LYS A 118 -13.40 -2.46 -2.71
CA LYS A 118 -12.17 -3.24 -2.96
C LYS A 118 -11.41 -2.82 -4.22
N SER A 119 -12.12 -2.33 -5.25
CA SER A 119 -11.53 -1.85 -6.50
C SER A 119 -10.83 -0.52 -6.29
N ASP A 120 -11.47 0.40 -5.57
CA ASP A 120 -10.89 1.71 -5.30
C ASP A 120 -9.74 1.63 -4.28
N LEU A 121 -9.84 0.74 -3.28
CA LEU A 121 -8.71 0.39 -2.42
C LEU A 121 -7.55 -0.18 -3.24
N ALA A 122 -7.80 -1.15 -4.11
CA ALA A 122 -6.77 -1.73 -4.98
C ALA A 122 -6.12 -0.65 -5.88
N SER A 123 -6.93 0.21 -6.51
CA SER A 123 -6.45 1.30 -7.35
C SER A 123 -5.58 2.29 -6.58
N ALA A 124 -6.02 2.70 -5.39
CA ALA A 124 -5.28 3.60 -4.52
C ALA A 124 -3.92 3.02 -4.10
N MET A 125 -3.87 1.73 -3.76
CA MET A 125 -2.64 1.04 -3.37
C MET A 125 -1.72 0.77 -4.55
N MET A 126 -2.24 0.27 -5.67
CA MET A 126 -1.45 0.04 -6.90
C MET A 126 -0.91 1.35 -7.50
N GLY A 127 -1.55 2.48 -7.20
CA GLY A 127 -1.05 3.81 -7.55
C GLY A 127 0.12 4.32 -6.70
N LEU A 128 0.57 3.56 -5.69
CA LEU A 128 1.76 3.86 -4.90
C LEU A 128 3.02 3.39 -5.63
N GLY A 129 4.10 4.15 -5.46
CA GLY A 129 5.41 3.77 -6.00
C GLY A 129 5.89 2.42 -5.43
N ALA A 130 6.53 1.62 -6.27
CA ALA A 130 7.08 0.30 -5.95
C ALA A 130 6.06 -0.79 -5.54
N VAL A 131 4.75 -0.51 -5.59
CA VAL A 131 3.74 -1.56 -5.43
C VAL A 131 3.63 -2.37 -6.71
N GLU A 132 3.63 -3.69 -6.58
CA GLU A 132 3.48 -4.65 -7.69
C GLU A 132 2.32 -5.64 -7.48
N GLY A 133 1.65 -5.59 -6.33
CA GLY A 133 0.52 -6.47 -6.05
C GLY A 133 -0.38 -5.98 -4.92
N PHE A 134 -1.65 -6.35 -5.02
CA PHE A 134 -2.68 -6.09 -4.02
C PHE A 134 -3.56 -7.33 -3.88
N GLU A 135 -3.88 -7.70 -2.64
CA GLU A 135 -4.85 -8.74 -2.34
C GLU A 135 -5.67 -8.39 -1.10
N PHE A 136 -6.90 -8.87 -1.00
CA PHE A 136 -7.80 -8.62 0.14
C PHE A 136 -8.40 -9.92 0.64
N GLY A 137 -8.70 -9.99 1.94
CA GLY A 137 -9.12 -11.24 2.58
C GLY A 137 -8.11 -12.37 2.37
N ALA A 138 -8.59 -13.50 1.86
CA ALA A 138 -7.76 -14.67 1.59
C ALA A 138 -6.84 -14.46 0.38
N GLY A 139 -7.16 -13.48 -0.49
CA GLY A 139 -6.31 -13.14 -1.63
C GLY A 139 -6.02 -14.33 -2.52
N PHE A 140 -4.75 -14.49 -2.88
CA PHE A 140 -4.31 -15.60 -3.73
C PHE A 140 -4.41 -16.97 -3.06
N THR A 141 -4.53 -17.06 -1.72
CA THR A 141 -4.69 -18.36 -1.06
C THR A 141 -6.03 -19.02 -1.35
N ALA A 142 -7.04 -18.23 -1.72
CA ALA A 142 -8.39 -18.70 -2.04
C ALA A 142 -8.42 -19.73 -3.17
N VAL A 143 -7.47 -19.67 -4.12
CA VAL A 143 -7.41 -20.59 -5.28
C VAL A 143 -7.21 -22.06 -4.88
N ASN A 144 -6.68 -22.30 -3.67
CA ASN A 144 -6.42 -23.65 -3.15
C ASN A 144 -7.54 -24.15 -2.22
N MET A 145 -8.57 -23.35 -1.98
CA MET A 145 -9.64 -23.67 -1.03
C MET A 145 -10.83 -24.31 -1.75
N LYS A 146 -11.47 -25.29 -1.12
CA LYS A 146 -12.78 -25.78 -1.59
C LYS A 146 -13.83 -24.71 -1.33
N GLY A 147 -14.81 -24.59 -2.21
CA GLY A 147 -15.92 -23.65 -2.03
C GLY A 147 -16.67 -23.86 -0.70
N SER A 148 -16.85 -25.11 -0.26
CA SER A 148 -17.44 -25.43 1.04
C SER A 148 -16.68 -24.82 2.22
N ASP A 149 -15.35 -24.77 2.11
CA ASP A 149 -14.47 -24.32 3.18
C ASP A 149 -14.40 -22.80 3.17
N PHE A 150 -14.25 -22.20 1.98
CA PHE A 150 -14.21 -20.75 1.79
C PHE A 150 -15.54 -20.08 2.17
N HIS A 151 -16.67 -20.69 1.82
CA HIS A 151 -18.01 -20.15 2.11
C HIS A 151 -18.55 -20.58 3.48
N SER A 152 -17.78 -21.32 4.28
CA SER A 152 -18.21 -21.77 5.62
C SER A 152 -18.49 -20.62 6.58
N LYS A 153 -17.81 -19.49 6.38
CA LYS A 153 -17.98 -18.24 7.15
C LYS A 153 -17.83 -17.03 6.22
N ALA A 154 -18.68 -16.04 6.41
CA ALA A 154 -18.57 -14.74 5.75
C ALA A 154 -17.70 -13.77 6.59
N ASP A 155 -16.45 -14.15 6.83
CA ASP A 155 -15.52 -13.41 7.71
C ASP A 155 -14.49 -12.56 6.95
N SER A 156 -13.76 -11.74 7.71
CA SER A 156 -12.69 -10.90 7.19
C SER A 156 -11.52 -11.69 6.61
N GLU A 157 -11.18 -12.84 7.18
CA GLU A 157 -10.05 -13.64 6.69
C GLU A 157 -10.31 -14.16 5.27
N ASN A 158 -11.55 -14.54 4.92
CA ASN A 158 -11.88 -14.96 3.56
C ASN A 158 -12.21 -13.78 2.64
N TYR A 159 -13.06 -12.86 3.09
CA TYR A 159 -13.67 -11.83 2.22
C TYR A 159 -13.07 -10.44 2.40
N GLY A 160 -12.20 -10.23 3.37
CA GLY A 160 -11.57 -8.95 3.62
C GLY A 160 -12.55 -7.87 4.07
N GLY A 161 -13.64 -8.24 4.76
CA GLY A 161 -14.68 -7.29 5.22
C GLY A 161 -15.49 -6.64 4.09
N ILE A 162 -15.38 -7.16 2.86
CA ILE A 162 -16.03 -6.60 1.66
C ILE A 162 -16.73 -7.73 0.88
N LEU A 163 -18.05 -7.62 0.72
CA LEU A 163 -18.87 -8.55 -0.06
C LEU A 163 -19.54 -7.82 -1.21
N GLY A 164 -19.48 -8.40 -2.42
CA GLY A 164 -20.03 -7.75 -3.61
C GLY A 164 -19.34 -6.44 -4.03
N GLY A 165 -18.33 -5.98 -3.27
CA GLY A 165 -17.74 -4.64 -3.41
C GLY A 165 -18.21 -3.62 -2.38
N ILE A 166 -19.00 -4.06 -1.40
CA ILE A 166 -19.59 -3.24 -0.34
C ILE A 166 -19.03 -3.70 1.02
N SER A 167 -18.70 -2.77 1.92
CA SER A 167 -18.24 -3.11 3.27
C SER A 167 -19.33 -3.75 4.12
N THR A 168 -18.96 -4.79 4.86
CA THR A 168 -19.89 -5.55 5.72
C THR A 168 -19.93 -5.04 7.17
N GLY A 169 -19.01 -4.15 7.54
CA GLY A 169 -18.79 -3.71 8.93
C GLY A 169 -17.81 -4.59 9.71
N GLU A 170 -17.49 -5.77 9.18
CA GLU A 170 -16.34 -6.56 9.64
C GLU A 170 -15.03 -5.82 9.35
N GLU A 171 -13.93 -6.30 9.96
CA GLU A 171 -12.61 -5.73 9.71
C GLU A 171 -12.25 -5.84 8.22
N ILE A 172 -11.89 -4.71 7.57
CA ILE A 172 -11.38 -4.77 6.20
C ILE A 172 -9.90 -5.10 6.28
N ILE A 173 -9.48 -6.16 5.58
CA ILE A 173 -8.09 -6.59 5.56
C ILE A 173 -7.57 -6.72 4.14
N PHE A 174 -6.38 -6.17 3.90
CA PHE A 174 -5.68 -6.31 2.63
C PHE A 174 -4.16 -6.30 2.79
N ARG A 175 -3.47 -6.84 1.80
CA ARG A 175 -2.02 -6.91 1.69
C ARG A 175 -1.54 -6.26 0.41
N ILE A 176 -0.36 -5.66 0.48
CA ILE A 176 0.27 -4.92 -0.60
C ILE A 176 1.70 -5.40 -0.74
N ALA A 177 2.07 -5.85 -1.94
CA ALA A 177 3.41 -6.30 -2.26
C ALA A 177 4.24 -5.15 -2.82
N PHE A 178 5.38 -4.87 -2.18
CA PHE A 178 6.37 -3.90 -2.63
C PHE A 178 7.58 -4.61 -3.21
N LYS A 179 8.04 -4.17 -4.39
CA LYS A 179 9.30 -4.66 -4.97
C LYS A 179 10.54 -4.15 -4.23
N PRO A 180 11.69 -4.80 -4.39
CA PRO A 180 12.98 -4.22 -4.01
C PRO A 180 13.19 -2.83 -4.63
N THR A 181 13.86 -1.94 -3.91
CA THR A 181 14.14 -0.59 -4.40
C THR A 181 15.10 -0.67 -5.59
N SER A 182 14.80 0.05 -6.68
CA SER A 182 15.44 -0.18 -7.99
C SER A 182 16.85 0.39 -8.12
N SER A 183 17.57 0.55 -7.01
CA SER A 183 18.90 1.17 -6.95
C SER A 183 19.95 0.15 -6.54
N ILE A 184 20.22 -0.82 -7.41
CA ILE A 184 21.37 -1.73 -7.29
C ILE A 184 22.62 -1.09 -7.92
N THR A 185 23.83 -1.47 -7.48
CA THR A 185 25.18 -1.05 -7.97
C THR A 185 25.66 0.36 -7.57
N ASP A 186 26.83 0.83 -8.06
CA ASP A 186 27.67 1.95 -7.53
C ASP A 186 26.97 3.30 -7.25
N VAL A 187 25.74 3.51 -7.74
CA VAL A 187 24.89 4.65 -7.36
C VAL A 187 24.32 4.48 -5.95
N ALA A 188 24.14 3.24 -5.48
CA ALA A 188 23.74 2.82 -4.14
C ALA A 188 24.75 3.26 -3.06
N LYS A 189 26.05 3.06 -3.35
CA LYS A 189 27.17 3.34 -2.42
C LYS A 189 27.32 4.83 -2.06
N LYS A 190 26.64 5.74 -2.78
CA LYS A 190 26.61 7.19 -2.49
C LYS A 190 25.56 7.59 -1.44
N GLY A 191 24.89 6.62 -0.81
CA GLY A 191 24.26 6.79 0.51
C GLY A 191 22.81 7.29 0.56
N ARG A 192 22.13 7.49 -0.57
CA ARG A 192 20.75 8.03 -0.63
C ARG A 192 19.65 6.97 -0.89
N HIS A 193 19.89 5.70 -0.57
CA HIS A 193 18.94 4.64 -0.92
C HIS A 193 18.44 3.89 0.32
N ASP A 194 17.15 3.60 0.30
CA ASP A 194 16.51 2.77 1.31
C ASP A 194 16.70 1.29 0.93
N PRO A 195 17.26 0.45 1.82
CA PRO A 195 17.40 -1.00 1.57
C PRO A 195 16.05 -1.72 1.53
N CYS A 196 14.99 -1.09 2.05
CA CYS A 196 13.60 -1.53 1.92
C CYS A 196 12.68 -0.32 2.11
N ILE A 197 11.67 -0.16 1.24
CA ILE A 197 10.74 0.98 1.30
C ILE A 197 9.59 0.78 2.29
N VAL A 198 9.30 -0.47 2.66
CA VAL A 198 8.13 -0.88 3.46
C VAL A 198 7.93 -0.03 4.73
N PRO A 199 8.95 0.23 5.58
CA PRO A 199 8.75 1.01 6.80
C PRO A 199 8.26 2.44 6.54
N ARG A 200 8.67 3.04 5.42
CA ARG A 200 8.21 4.38 5.01
C ARG A 200 6.83 4.34 4.34
N ALA A 201 6.46 3.20 3.77
CA ALA A 201 5.19 3.04 3.07
C ALA A 201 4.00 2.89 4.04
N LEU A 202 4.21 2.41 5.27
CA LEU A 202 3.14 2.20 6.26
C LEU A 202 2.20 3.42 6.41
N PRO A 203 2.67 4.64 6.76
CA PRO A 203 1.78 5.79 6.89
C PRO A 203 1.12 6.22 5.57
N VAL A 204 1.75 5.91 4.43
CA VAL A 204 1.19 6.24 3.10
C VAL A 204 0.03 5.30 2.76
N VAL A 205 0.16 4.01 3.11
CA VAL A 205 -0.90 3.01 2.96
C VAL A 205 -2.10 3.37 3.81
N GLU A 206 -1.89 3.70 5.08
CA GLU A 206 -2.96 4.15 5.98
C GLU A 206 -3.67 5.40 5.44
N ALA A 207 -2.89 6.39 4.99
CA ALA A 207 -3.42 7.62 4.44
C ALA A 207 -4.26 7.40 3.18
N MET A 208 -3.81 6.54 2.27
CA MET A 208 -4.59 6.20 1.07
C MET A 208 -5.87 5.43 1.41
N ALA A 209 -5.83 4.54 2.40
CA ALA A 209 -7.03 3.85 2.87
C ALA A 209 -8.03 4.85 3.46
N TRP A 210 -7.58 5.79 4.29
CA TRP A 210 -8.42 6.88 4.79
C TRP A 210 -9.06 7.71 3.67
N CYS A 211 -8.29 8.08 2.64
CA CYS A 211 -8.82 8.84 1.50
C CYS A 211 -9.95 8.08 0.79
N VAL A 212 -9.76 6.78 0.52
CA VAL A 212 -10.79 5.95 -0.13
C VAL A 212 -12.02 5.81 0.77
N LEU A 213 -11.82 5.54 2.07
CA LEU A 213 -12.93 5.46 3.02
C LEU A 213 -13.73 6.76 3.09
N ALA A 214 -13.07 7.92 3.10
CA ALA A 214 -13.73 9.22 3.14
C ALA A 214 -14.54 9.50 1.87
N ASP A 215 -14.01 9.14 0.70
CA ASP A 215 -14.72 9.29 -0.57
C ASP A 215 -16.02 8.44 -0.56
N HIS A 216 -15.91 7.17 -0.19
CA HIS A 216 -17.06 6.28 -0.06
C HIS A 216 -18.05 6.72 1.04
N LEU A 217 -17.57 7.28 2.15
CA LEU A 217 -18.42 7.83 3.21
C LEU A 217 -19.16 9.10 2.78
N LEU A 218 -18.60 9.88 1.85
CA LEU A 218 -19.34 10.99 1.24
C LEU A 218 -20.35 10.46 0.23
N TRP A 219 -19.96 9.46 -0.57
CA TRP A 219 -20.81 8.87 -1.59
C TRP A 219 -22.09 8.25 -1.02
N ILE A 220 -21.98 7.49 0.08
CA ILE A 220 -23.13 6.83 0.70
C ILE A 220 -24.25 7.81 1.10
N ARG A 221 -23.95 9.10 1.30
CA ARG A 221 -24.96 10.13 1.57
C ARG A 221 -25.87 10.43 0.37
N THR A 222 -25.52 9.95 -0.80
CA THR A 222 -26.27 10.12 -2.06
C THR A 222 -27.00 8.85 -2.49
N ASP A 223 -26.76 7.73 -1.80
CA ASP A 223 -27.49 6.49 -2.05
C ASP A 223 -28.97 6.67 -1.65
N GLN A 224 -29.88 6.08 -2.43
CA GLN A 224 -31.34 6.15 -2.24
C GLN A 224 -31.92 4.81 -1.80
#